data_AF-A0A6N6S133-F1
#
_entry.id   AF-A0A6N6S133-F1
#
_cell.length_a   1.000
_cell.length_b   1.000
_cell.length_c   1.000
_cell.angle_alpha   90.00
_cell.angle_beta   90.00
_cell.angle_gamma   90.00
#
_symmetry.space_group_name_H-M   'P 1'
#
loop_
_entity.id
_entity.type
_entity.pdbx_description
1 polymer ?
#
loop_
_entity_poly.entity_id
_entity_poly.type
_entity_poly.pdbx_seq_one_letter_code
_entity_poly.pdbx_strand_id
1 'polypeptide(L)' 'MGDFYQTESFSTLHRLNRNNVGLLEEQLLDFCETRPIALVLPCLYAELQGEALKNILEQLKEVRYLNEIVITLG' A
#
# COMPACT_ATOMS: atom_id res chain seq x y z
N MET A 1 -10.58 -8.37 43.37
CA MET A 1 -10.20 -7.04 42.87
C MET A 1 -8.88 -7.17 42.17
N GLY A 2 -8.86 -6.85 40.88
CA GLY A 2 -7.77 -7.13 39.96
C GLY A 2 -8.36 -7.65 38.66
N ASP A 3 -9.32 -6.90 38.10
CA ASP A 3 -9.80 -7.10 36.75
C ASP A 3 -8.59 -6.98 35.83
N PHE A 4 -8.16 -8.11 35.27
CA PHE A 4 -7.21 -8.14 34.17
C PHE A 4 -7.90 -7.54 32.95
N TYR A 5 -7.93 -6.21 32.88
CA TYR A 5 -8.11 -5.45 31.65
C TYR A 5 -6.83 -5.58 30.82
N GLN A 6 -6.62 -6.77 30.25
CA GLN A 6 -5.74 -6.93 29.10
C GLN A 6 -6.51 -6.46 27.88
N THR A 7 -6.46 -5.16 27.61
CA THR A 7 -6.64 -4.67 26.23
C THR A 7 -5.35 -5.01 25.49
N GLU A 8 -5.14 -6.30 25.21
CA GLU A 8 -4.12 -6.71 24.27
C GLU A 8 -4.51 -6.12 22.91
N SER A 9 -3.60 -5.34 22.36
CA SER A 9 -3.72 -4.65 21.08
C SER A 9 -4.17 -5.63 20.00
N PHE A 10 -5.48 -5.68 19.74
CA PHE A 10 -5.96 -6.18 18.47
C PHE A 10 -5.38 -5.22 17.43
N SER A 11 -4.27 -5.61 16.81
CA SER A 11 -3.94 -5.19 15.44
C SER A 11 -5.24 -5.40 14.68
N THR A 12 -5.94 -4.30 14.41
CA THR A 12 -7.24 -4.37 13.77
C THR A 12 -6.96 -5.12 12.47
N LEU A 13 -7.50 -6.33 12.32
CA LEU A 13 -7.54 -6.94 11.01
C LEU A 13 -8.34 -5.91 10.22
N HIS A 14 -7.65 -5.08 9.42
CA HIS A 14 -8.31 -4.15 8.52
C HIS A 14 -9.41 -4.98 7.90
N ARG A 15 -10.66 -4.51 8.02
CA ARG A 15 -11.84 -5.19 7.46
C ARG A 15 -11.71 -5.11 5.94
N LEU A 16 -10.75 -5.85 5.39
CA LEU A 16 -10.56 -6.25 4.01
C LEU A 16 -11.66 -7.26 3.74
N ASN A 17 -12.91 -6.82 3.91
CA ASN A 17 -14.05 -7.53 3.39
C ASN A 17 -13.77 -7.67 1.89
N ARG A 18 -13.64 -8.90 1.40
CA ARG A 18 -13.24 -9.18 0.00
C ARG A 18 -14.14 -8.48 -1.02
N ASN A 19 -15.34 -8.06 -0.60
CA ASN A 19 -16.32 -7.37 -1.44
C ASN A 19 -16.13 -5.84 -1.53
N ASN A 20 -15.13 -5.26 -0.88
CA ASN A 20 -14.96 -3.80 -0.82
C ASN A 20 -13.83 -3.25 -1.69
N VAL A 21 -13.11 -4.10 -2.45
CA VAL A 21 -11.96 -3.66 -3.26
C VAL A 21 -12.38 -2.59 -4.27
N GLY A 22 -13.43 -2.83 -5.07
CA GLY A 22 -13.89 -1.85 -6.06
C GLY A 22 -14.33 -0.52 -5.44
N LEU A 23 -15.02 -0.57 -4.29
CA LEU A 23 -15.41 0.64 -3.56
C LEU A 23 -14.19 1.42 -3.04
N LEU A 24 -13.17 0.72 -2.55
CA LEU A 24 -11.92 1.32 -2.11
C LEU A 24 -11.16 1.96 -3.28
N GLU A 25 -11.11 1.29 -4.43
CA GLU A 25 -10.48 1.84 -5.63
C GLU A 25 -11.19 3.09 -6.14
N GLU A 26 -12.53 3.11 -6.13
CA GLU A 26 -13.32 4.31 -6.46
C GLU A 26 -12.98 5.47 -5.52
N GLN A 27 -12.96 5.22 -4.20
CA GLN A 27 -12.58 6.24 -3.23
C GLN A 27 -11.16 6.75 -3.40
N LEU A 28 -10.20 5.87 -3.74
CA LEU A 28 -8.82 6.26 -4.00
C LEU A 28 -8.69 7.10 -5.28
N LEU A 29 -9.47 6.79 -6.31
CA LEU A 29 -9.54 7.58 -7.54
C LEU A 29 -10.05 8.98 -7.26
N ASP A 30 -11.17 9.12 -6.55
CA ASP A 30 -11.71 10.44 -6.17
C ASP A 30 -10.72 11.22 -5.29
N PHE A 31 -10.06 10.52 -4.36
CA PHE A 31 -9.11 11.15 -3.45
C PHE A 31 -7.86 11.67 -4.16
N CYS A 32 -7.33 10.90 -5.13
CA CYS A 32 -6.10 11.24 -5.83
C CYS A 32 -6.22 12.51 -6.68
N GLU A 33 -7.44 12.92 -7.07
CA GLU A 33 -7.68 14.16 -7.83
C GLU A 33 -7.26 15.41 -7.05
N THR A 34 -7.41 15.39 -5.72
CA THR A 34 -7.06 16.54 -4.86
C THR A 34 -5.78 16.31 -4.06
N ARG A 35 -5.37 15.06 -3.88
CA ARG A 35 -4.22 14.65 -3.07
C ARG A 35 -3.44 13.55 -3.79
N PRO A 36 -2.40 13.91 -4.56
CA PRO A 36 -1.58 12.94 -5.27
C PRO A 36 -1.05 11.85 -4.33
N ILE A 37 -1.17 10.59 -4.75
CA ILE A 37 -0.75 9.43 -3.95
C ILE A 37 0.63 8.97 -4.44
N ALA A 38 1.55 8.87 -3.50
CA ALA A 38 2.90 8.36 -3.70
C ALA A 38 3.05 6.97 -3.08
N LEU A 39 3.67 6.03 -3.81
CA LEU A 39 4.14 4.76 -3.25
C LEU A 39 5.63 4.86 -2.95
N VAL A 40 6.02 4.65 -1.70
CA VAL A 40 7.43 4.54 -1.31
C VAL A 40 7.81 3.06 -1.33
N LEU A 41 8.73 2.71 -2.23
CA LEU A 41 9.21 1.34 -2.41
C LEU A 41 10.69 1.24 -1.96
N PRO A 42 10.96 0.71 -0.77
CA PRO A 42 12.32 0.45 -0.33
C PRO A 42 12.92 -0.75 -1.07
N CYS A 43 14.15 -0.58 -1.58
CA CYS A 43 14.89 -1.63 -2.28
C CYS A 43 16.38 -1.55 -1.94
N LEU A 44 17.06 -2.69 -2.00
CA LEU A 44 18.52 -2.74 -2.01
C LEU A 44 19.05 -2.34 -3.38
N TYR A 45 20.29 -1.82 -3.42
CA TYR A 45 20.94 -1.50 -4.70
C TYR A 45 21.02 -2.71 -5.66
N ALA A 46 21.25 -3.92 -5.13
CA ALA A 46 21.31 -5.14 -5.93
C ALA A 46 19.96 -5.48 -6.60
N GLU A 47 18.84 -5.09 -5.98
CA GLU A 47 17.50 -5.38 -6.50
C GLU A 47 17.11 -4.47 -7.67
N LEU A 48 17.73 -3.29 -7.79
CA LEU A 48 17.53 -2.39 -8.93
C LEU A 48 17.86 -3.04 -10.27
N GLN A 49 18.81 -3.99 -10.28
CA GLN A 49 19.23 -4.71 -11.47
C GLN A 49 18.45 -6.02 -11.68
N GLY A 50 17.63 -6.42 -10.71
CA GLY A 50 16.88 -7.67 -10.74
C GLY A 50 15.60 -7.57 -11.57
N GLU A 51 15.22 -8.67 -12.21
CA GLU A 51 13.95 -8.78 -12.95
C GLU A 51 12.71 -8.60 -12.05
N ALA A 52 12.84 -8.88 -10.76
CA ALA A 52 11.75 -8.75 -9.79
C ALA A 52 11.22 -7.31 -9.72
N LEU A 53 12.11 -6.32 -9.61
CA LEU A 53 11.70 -4.91 -9.55
C LEU A 53 10.98 -4.49 -10.84
N LYS A 54 11.49 -4.93 -11.99
CA LYS A 54 10.85 -4.66 -13.29
C LYS A 54 9.43 -5.21 -13.31
N ASN A 55 9.22 -6.46 -12.88
CA ASN A 55 7.90 -7.08 -12.84
C ASN A 55 6.95 -6.35 -11.89
N ILE A 56 7.43 -5.88 -10.73
CA ILE A 56 6.65 -5.08 -9.79
C ILE A 56 6.21 -3.77 -10.45
N LEU A 57 7.14 -3.05 -11.10
CA LEU A 57 6.84 -1.79 -11.78
C LEU A 57 5.82 -1.98 -12.91
N GLU A 58 5.88 -3.08 -13.66
CA GLU A 58 4.89 -3.37 -14.70
C GLU A 58 3.47 -3.54 -14.12
N GLN A 59 3.32 -4.14 -12.94
CA GLN A 59 2.02 -4.24 -12.27
C GLN A 59 1.57 -2.88 -11.72
N LEU A 60 2.48 -2.11 -11.14
CA LEU A 60 2.17 -0.79 -10.56
C LEU A 60 1.75 0.23 -11.62
N LYS A 61 2.18 0.09 -12.87
CA LYS A 61 1.73 0.93 -14.00
C LYS A 61 0.22 0.85 -14.26
N GLU A 62 -0.43 -0.25 -13.90
CA GLU A 62 -1.88 -0.40 -14.07
C GLU A 62 -2.69 0.30 -12.96
N VAL A 63 -2.02 0.76 -11.90
CA VAL A 63 -2.65 1.38 -10.73
C VAL A 63 -2.95 2.86 -11.01
N ARG A 64 -4.22 3.15 -11.33
CA ARG A 64 -4.65 4.47 -11.82
C ARG A 64 -4.61 5.60 -10.80
N TYR A 65 -4.76 5.29 -9.52
CA TYR A 65 -4.75 6.28 -8.43
C TYR A 65 -3.34 6.63 -7.96
N LEU A 66 -2.30 6.01 -8.52
CA LEU A 66 -0.92 6.28 -8.15
C LEU A 66 -0.31 7.38 -9.03
N ASN A 67 0.19 8.45 -8.40
CA ASN A 67 0.83 9.55 -9.11
C ASN A 67 2.34 9.37 -9.24
N GLU A 68 2.99 8.84 -8.21
CA GLU A 68 4.44 8.67 -8.19
C GLU A 68 4.88 7.40 -7.44
N ILE A 69 6.01 6.84 -7.86
CA ILE A 69 6.72 5.76 -7.18
C ILE A 69 8.08 6.30 -6.77
N VAL A 70 8.34 6.36 -5.47
CA VAL A 70 9.62 6.80 -4.90
C VAL A 70 10.39 5.56 -4.47
N ILE A 71 11.50 5.28 -5.15
CA ILE A 71 12.39 4.17 -4.79
C ILE A 71 13.43 4.68 -3.80
N THR A 72 13.45 4.13 -2.60
CA THR A 72 14.45 4.46 -1.58
C THR A 72 15.48 3.36 -1.48
N LEU A 73 16.76 3.73 -1.47
CA LEU A 73 17.87 2.78 -1.37
C LEU A 73 18.25 2.55 0.08
N GLY A 74 18.22 1.29 0.49
CA GLY A 74 18.69 0.79 1.79
C GLY A 74 19.96 -0.02 1.70
#